data_AF-X1LGG1-F1
#
_entry.id   AF-X1LGG1-F1
#
_cell.length_a   1.000
_cell.length_b   1.000
_cell.length_c   1.000
_cell.angle_alpha   90.00
_cell.angle_beta   90.00
_cell.angle_gamma   90.00
#
_symmetry.space_group_name_H-M   'P 1'
#
loop_
_entity.id
_entity.type
_entity.pdbx_description
1 polymer ?
#
loop_
_entity_poly.entity_id
_entity_poly.type
_entity_poly.pdbx_seq_one_letter_code
_entity_poly.pdbx_strand_id
1 'polypeptide(L)'
;PNIALLAFLQNITGVDYAKFKNSVRTTVENTYDRNFFSLGYIPVENHKDCGSHTLEYCPQIQGLAILARAVGDAATYDQYYKYRKNYRNIYDSVNKRFRAKNSEGVWEPVNARRVFFEGSGADYVFAVPHDPYGILDLYGPGDAVARIEEYVRRKSDYNDYKLIYEYLPIFADRPDVTQKLVRTSHVPKFDHLNMTEGFWPRSQGCYYTDNAGPLVSCIIGLYWIPTSGATWMITTPSVYSAVIHGKTDITIETVNSSPANHYIDSIKLNGATYPSFLISA
;
A
#
# COMPACT_ATOMS: atom_id res chain seq x y z
N PRO A 1 -6.48 -1.17 -4.68
CA PRO A 1 -5.90 -2.06 -5.72
C PRO A 1 -6.70 -1.99 -7.02
N ASN A 2 -6.08 -1.81 -8.19
CA ASN A 2 -6.81 -1.90 -9.47
C ASN A 2 -6.92 -3.38 -9.88
N ILE A 3 -8.06 -4.00 -9.57
CA ILE A 3 -8.29 -5.44 -9.80
C ILE A 3 -8.15 -5.85 -11.26
N ALA A 4 -8.48 -4.94 -12.20
CA ALA A 4 -8.35 -5.20 -13.63
C ALA A 4 -6.88 -5.37 -14.05
N LEU A 5 -6.02 -4.46 -13.58
CA LEU A 5 -4.58 -4.58 -13.81
C LEU A 5 -4.01 -5.84 -13.16
N LEU A 6 -4.40 -6.13 -11.91
CA LEU A 6 -3.91 -7.32 -11.22
C LEU A 6 -4.28 -8.60 -11.98
N ALA A 7 -5.54 -8.73 -12.40
CA ALA A 7 -5.99 -9.88 -13.18
C ALA A 7 -5.19 -10.01 -14.49
N PHE A 8 -4.92 -8.91 -15.18
CA PHE A 8 -4.09 -8.91 -16.40
C PHE A 8 -2.67 -9.42 -16.12
N LEU A 9 -2.01 -8.88 -15.09
CA LEU A 9 -0.65 -9.28 -14.72
C LEU A 9 -0.56 -10.74 -14.25
N GLN A 10 -1.66 -11.30 -13.75
CA GLN A 10 -1.76 -12.72 -13.37
C GLN A 10 -2.21 -13.64 -14.53
N ASN A 11 -2.25 -13.13 -15.77
CA ASN A 11 -2.67 -13.88 -16.95
C ASN A 11 -4.03 -14.57 -16.81
N ILE A 12 -4.99 -13.90 -16.15
CA ILE A 12 -6.36 -14.41 -16.05
C ILE A 12 -7.01 -14.37 -17.44
N THR A 13 -7.44 -15.53 -17.93
CA THR A 13 -8.03 -15.68 -19.27
C THR A 13 -9.55 -15.49 -19.25
N GLY A 14 -10.17 -15.23 -20.41
CA GLY A 14 -11.62 -15.06 -20.52
C GLY A 14 -12.12 -13.64 -20.22
N VAL A 15 -11.21 -12.68 -20.07
CA VAL A 15 -11.50 -11.26 -19.82
C VAL A 15 -11.15 -10.44 -21.06
N ASP A 16 -12.08 -9.62 -21.54
CA ASP A 16 -11.79 -8.57 -22.52
C ASP A 16 -11.19 -7.36 -21.78
N TYR A 17 -9.86 -7.33 -21.69
CA TYR A 17 -9.14 -6.28 -20.97
C TYR A 17 -9.24 -4.91 -21.64
N ALA A 18 -9.46 -4.83 -22.95
CA ALA A 18 -9.67 -3.55 -23.62
C ALA A 18 -11.01 -2.95 -23.21
N LYS A 19 -12.08 -3.76 -23.20
CA LYS A 19 -13.41 -3.36 -22.70
C LYS A 19 -13.40 -3.06 -21.20
N PHE A 20 -12.71 -3.88 -20.40
CA PHE A 20 -12.60 -3.64 -18.95
C PHE A 20 -11.88 -2.32 -18.67
N LYS A 21 -10.73 -2.08 -19.32
CA LYS A 21 -10.02 -0.80 -19.24
C LYS A 21 -10.89 0.38 -19.63
N ASN A 22 -11.68 0.28 -20.70
CA ASN A 22 -12.62 1.34 -21.11
C ASN A 22 -13.70 1.58 -20.04
N SER A 23 -14.23 0.53 -19.41
CA SER A 23 -15.18 0.66 -18.30
C SER A 23 -14.55 1.39 -17.11
N VAL A 24 -13.31 1.05 -16.73
CA VAL A 24 -12.59 1.73 -15.65
C VAL A 24 -12.37 3.20 -16.00
N ARG A 25 -11.97 3.50 -17.26
CA ARG A 25 -11.81 4.87 -17.74
C ARG A 25 -13.13 5.65 -17.63
N THR A 26 -14.24 5.07 -18.10
CA THR A 26 -15.56 5.70 -18.00
C THR A 26 -15.99 5.95 -16.55
N THR A 27 -15.68 5.05 -15.61
CA THR A 27 -15.91 5.29 -14.18
C THR A 27 -15.09 6.50 -13.70
N VAL A 28 -13.78 6.51 -13.95
CA VAL A 28 -12.91 7.66 -13.63
C VAL A 28 -13.46 8.96 -14.23
N GLU A 29 -13.86 8.90 -15.51
CA GLU A 29 -14.43 10.01 -16.23
C GLU A 29 -15.80 10.44 -15.72
N ASN A 30 -16.52 9.67 -14.90
CA ASN A 30 -17.86 10.04 -14.44
C ASN A 30 -17.93 10.32 -12.93
N THR A 31 -17.06 9.71 -12.14
CA THR A 31 -17.16 9.75 -10.67
C THR A 31 -16.05 10.51 -9.98
N TYR A 32 -14.88 10.69 -10.62
CA TYR A 32 -13.77 11.38 -9.98
C TYR A 32 -13.98 12.89 -10.00
N ASP A 33 -13.63 13.53 -8.89
CA ASP A 33 -13.57 14.98 -8.83
C ASP A 33 -12.60 15.56 -9.88
N ARG A 34 -13.07 16.54 -10.65
CA ARG A 34 -12.28 17.15 -11.73
C ARG A 34 -11.07 17.91 -11.25
N ASN A 35 -11.12 18.44 -10.04
CA ASN A 35 -10.00 19.16 -9.44
C ASN A 35 -8.80 18.24 -9.21
N PHE A 36 -9.00 16.92 -9.06
CA PHE A 36 -7.89 15.98 -9.07
C PHE A 36 -7.07 16.09 -10.37
N PHE A 37 -7.71 16.33 -11.52
CA PHE A 37 -7.04 16.44 -12.82
C PHE A 37 -6.60 17.86 -13.16
N SER A 38 -7.36 18.89 -12.76
CA SER A 38 -7.06 20.30 -13.09
C SER A 38 -6.13 20.97 -12.06
N LEU A 39 -6.33 20.73 -10.77
CA LEU A 39 -5.50 21.28 -9.68
C LEU A 39 -4.42 20.31 -9.19
N GLY A 40 -4.57 19.02 -9.51
CA GLY A 40 -3.66 17.97 -9.02
C GLY A 40 -3.98 17.51 -7.60
N TYR A 41 -5.11 17.92 -7.03
CA TYR A 41 -5.64 17.49 -5.73
C TYR A 41 -7.13 17.86 -5.63
N ILE A 42 -7.85 17.25 -4.69
CA ILE A 42 -9.24 17.59 -4.41
C ILE A 42 -9.24 18.67 -3.33
N PRO A 43 -9.86 19.83 -3.57
CA PRO A 43 -9.87 20.91 -2.60
C PRO A 43 -10.95 20.68 -1.53
N VAL A 44 -10.80 21.30 -0.36
CA VAL A 44 -11.67 21.07 0.81
C VAL A 44 -13.14 21.42 0.55
N GLU A 45 -13.39 22.38 -0.32
CA GLU A 45 -14.73 22.84 -0.71
C GLU A 45 -15.53 21.75 -1.44
N ASN A 46 -14.85 20.79 -2.06
CA ASN A 46 -15.47 19.77 -2.89
C ASN A 46 -15.85 18.51 -2.12
N HIS A 47 -15.06 18.12 -1.11
CA HIS A 47 -15.28 16.87 -0.40
C HIS A 47 -14.77 16.92 1.04
N LYS A 48 -15.60 16.42 1.97
CA LYS A 48 -15.27 16.27 3.41
C LYS A 48 -14.15 15.26 3.70
N ASP A 49 -13.65 14.56 2.69
CA ASP A 49 -12.55 13.59 2.78
C ASP A 49 -11.55 13.81 1.62
N CYS A 50 -11.44 15.07 1.19
CA CYS A 50 -10.65 15.48 0.02
C CYS A 50 -9.19 15.02 0.05
N GLY A 51 -8.56 15.01 1.23
CA GLY A 51 -7.19 14.57 1.46
C GLY A 51 -7.02 13.07 1.20
N SER A 52 -7.88 12.23 1.79
CA SER A 52 -7.81 10.77 1.56
C SER A 52 -8.17 10.42 0.12
N HIS A 53 -9.22 11.03 -0.46
CA HIS A 53 -9.57 10.81 -1.86
C HIS A 53 -8.43 11.20 -2.84
N THR A 54 -7.71 12.29 -2.56
CA THR A 54 -6.52 12.67 -3.36
C THR A 54 -5.45 11.57 -3.33
N LEU A 55 -5.22 10.94 -2.17
CA LEU A 55 -4.27 9.84 -2.03
C LEU A 55 -4.78 8.56 -2.70
N GLU A 56 -6.04 8.21 -2.50
CA GLU A 56 -6.67 6.98 -2.99
C GLU A 56 -6.88 6.96 -4.51
N TYR A 57 -7.09 8.12 -5.14
CA TYR A 57 -7.19 8.21 -6.60
C TYR A 57 -5.86 7.91 -7.28
N CYS A 58 -4.72 8.28 -6.68
CA CYS A 58 -3.40 8.09 -7.27
C CYS A 58 -3.10 6.62 -7.68
N PRO A 59 -3.23 5.61 -6.80
CA PRO A 59 -3.00 4.21 -7.17
C PRO A 59 -4.03 3.69 -8.20
N GLN A 60 -5.28 4.15 -8.12
CA GLN A 60 -6.34 3.72 -9.04
C GLN A 60 -6.05 4.20 -10.48
N ILE A 61 -5.63 5.46 -10.63
CA ILE A 61 -5.24 6.07 -11.90
C ILE A 61 -3.98 5.44 -12.48
N GLN A 62 -3.00 5.10 -11.65
CA GLN A 62 -1.85 4.34 -12.11
C GLN A 62 -2.25 2.97 -12.65
N GLY A 63 -3.15 2.28 -11.95
CA GLY A 63 -3.67 1.00 -12.40
C GLY A 63 -4.34 1.10 -13.78
N LEU A 64 -5.17 2.12 -13.99
CA LEU A 64 -5.81 2.39 -15.28
C LEU A 64 -4.76 2.63 -16.37
N ALA A 65 -3.78 3.50 -16.11
CA ALA A 65 -2.75 3.84 -17.08
C ALA A 65 -1.92 2.60 -17.47
N ILE A 66 -1.41 1.84 -16.50
CA ILE A 66 -0.59 0.65 -16.78
C ILE A 66 -1.41 -0.39 -17.56
N LEU A 67 -2.67 -0.62 -17.19
CA LEU A 67 -3.54 -1.52 -17.94
C LEU A 67 -3.75 -1.04 -19.38
N ALA A 68 -3.97 0.27 -19.58
CA ALA A 68 -4.12 0.86 -20.90
C ALA A 68 -2.88 0.60 -21.79
N ARG A 69 -1.67 0.84 -21.25
CA ARG A 69 -0.43 0.53 -21.95
C ARG A 69 -0.33 -0.96 -22.29
N ALA A 70 -0.69 -1.83 -21.36
CA ALA A 70 -0.61 -3.28 -21.53
C ALA A 70 -1.53 -3.82 -22.63
N VAL A 71 -2.68 -3.16 -22.87
CA VAL A 71 -3.63 -3.51 -23.94
C VAL A 71 -3.45 -2.67 -25.22
N GLY A 72 -2.35 -1.92 -25.35
CA GLY A 72 -2.00 -1.16 -26.55
C GLY A 72 -2.64 0.24 -26.69
N ASP A 73 -3.27 0.77 -25.64
CA ASP A 73 -3.81 2.13 -25.61
C ASP A 73 -2.82 3.12 -24.97
N ALA A 74 -1.85 3.56 -25.77
CA ALA A 74 -0.85 4.54 -25.34
C ALA A 74 -1.47 5.91 -24.99
N ALA A 75 -2.54 6.33 -25.66
CA ALA A 75 -3.18 7.62 -25.42
C ALA A 75 -3.75 7.72 -24.00
N THR A 76 -4.47 6.68 -23.54
CA THR A 76 -4.97 6.63 -22.15
C THR A 76 -3.81 6.54 -21.16
N TYR A 77 -2.72 5.81 -21.45
CA TYR A 77 -1.54 5.79 -20.58
C TYR A 77 -0.94 7.19 -20.42
N ASP A 78 -0.63 7.88 -21.52
CA ASP A 78 0.01 9.20 -21.52
C ASP A 78 -0.88 10.26 -20.84
N GLN A 79 -2.20 10.15 -21.03
CA GLN A 79 -3.16 11.02 -20.37
C GLN A 79 -3.13 10.84 -18.85
N TYR A 80 -3.20 9.60 -18.35
CA TYR A 80 -3.50 9.34 -16.94
C TYR A 80 -2.27 9.08 -16.06
N TYR A 81 -1.18 8.51 -16.61
CA TYR A 81 -0.04 8.05 -15.80
C TYR A 81 0.61 9.17 -14.99
N LYS A 82 0.58 10.41 -15.48
CA LYS A 82 1.14 11.58 -14.79
C LYS A 82 0.48 11.87 -13.44
N TYR A 83 -0.82 11.62 -13.30
CA TYR A 83 -1.59 11.96 -12.10
C TYR A 83 -1.33 11.02 -10.91
N ARG A 84 -0.65 9.89 -11.11
CA ARG A 84 -0.26 8.99 -9.99
C ARG A 84 0.60 9.68 -8.92
N LYS A 85 1.24 10.80 -9.27
CA LYS A 85 2.10 11.58 -8.37
C LYS A 85 1.38 12.77 -7.71
N ASN A 86 0.07 12.92 -7.92
CA ASN A 86 -0.72 14.02 -7.36
C ASN A 86 -0.69 14.07 -5.82
N TYR A 87 -0.46 12.95 -5.14
CA TYR A 87 -0.26 12.92 -3.68
C TYR A 87 0.83 13.91 -3.22
N ARG A 88 1.83 14.20 -4.05
CA ARG A 88 2.90 15.15 -3.74
C ARG A 88 2.40 16.58 -3.60
N ASN A 89 1.31 16.92 -4.30
CA ASN A 89 0.72 18.25 -4.24
C ASN A 89 0.14 18.56 -2.86
N ILE A 90 -0.25 17.55 -2.08
CA ILE A 90 -0.81 17.72 -0.74
C ILE A 90 0.16 17.31 0.37
N TYR A 91 1.43 17.06 0.05
CA TYR A 91 2.45 16.80 1.04
C TYR A 91 3.01 18.12 1.61
N ASP A 92 2.79 18.34 2.90
CA ASP A 92 3.38 19.45 3.63
C ASP A 92 4.75 19.04 4.18
N SER A 93 5.82 19.51 3.52
CA SER A 93 7.20 19.22 3.90
C SER A 93 7.64 19.86 5.21
N VAL A 94 6.94 20.89 5.71
CA VAL A 94 7.22 21.55 6.99
C VAL A 94 6.68 20.69 8.13
N ASN A 95 5.42 20.24 8.03
CA ASN A 95 4.79 19.41 9.06
C ASN A 95 4.95 17.89 8.83
N LYS A 96 5.63 17.50 7.74
CA LYS A 96 5.98 16.13 7.37
C LYS A 96 4.78 15.19 7.36
N ARG A 97 3.69 15.63 6.74
CA ARG A 97 2.42 14.91 6.65
C ARG A 97 1.61 15.38 5.45
N PHE A 98 0.54 14.67 5.10
CA PHE A 98 -0.41 15.17 4.11
C PHE A 98 -1.36 16.21 4.73
N ARG A 99 -1.73 17.24 3.97
CA ARG A 99 -2.69 18.29 4.38
C ARG A 99 -3.62 18.64 3.22
N ALA A 100 -4.87 18.94 3.51
CA ALA A 100 -5.79 19.45 2.51
C ALA A 100 -5.44 20.91 2.15
N LYS A 101 -5.86 21.31 0.95
CA LYS A 101 -5.80 22.70 0.47
C LYS A 101 -7.18 23.11 -0.02
N ASN A 102 -7.46 24.40 0.01
CA ASN A 102 -8.60 24.96 -0.69
C ASN A 102 -8.32 25.06 -2.20
N SER A 103 -9.32 25.49 -2.97
CA SER A 103 -9.24 25.65 -4.43
C SER A 103 -8.21 26.71 -4.88
N GLU A 104 -7.84 27.63 -4.00
CA GLU A 104 -6.81 28.67 -4.22
C GLU A 104 -5.39 28.20 -3.87
N GLY A 105 -5.23 26.98 -3.36
CA GLY A 105 -3.94 26.43 -2.96
C GLY A 105 -3.48 26.77 -1.54
N VAL A 106 -4.36 27.38 -0.73
CA VAL A 106 -4.10 27.68 0.67
C VAL A 106 -4.27 26.41 1.51
N TRP A 107 -3.29 26.13 2.38
CA TRP A 107 -3.32 24.97 3.27
C TRP A 107 -4.36 25.12 4.37
N GLU A 108 -5.18 24.09 4.56
CA GLU A 108 -6.03 23.94 5.74
C GLU A 108 -5.21 23.80 7.01
N PRO A 109 -5.70 24.20 8.20
CA PRO A 109 -5.02 23.98 9.47
C PRO A 109 -4.50 22.53 9.61
N VAL A 110 -3.33 22.35 10.24
CA VAL A 110 -2.66 21.04 10.36
C VAL A 110 -3.57 19.96 10.97
N ASN A 111 -4.49 20.35 11.85
CA ASN A 111 -5.45 19.47 12.52
C ASN A 111 -6.89 19.67 12.01
N ALA A 112 -7.07 20.11 10.76
CA ALA A 112 -8.37 20.21 10.13
C ALA A 112 -9.10 18.86 10.24
N ARG A 113 -10.34 18.92 10.72
CA ARG A 113 -11.21 17.74 10.85
C ARG A 113 -11.99 17.56 9.56
N ARG A 114 -12.40 16.32 9.27
CA ARG A 114 -13.19 16.00 8.06
C ARG A 114 -12.49 16.50 6.80
N VAL A 115 -11.25 16.06 6.64
CA VAL A 115 -10.49 16.17 5.38
C VAL A 115 -9.78 14.85 5.02
N PHE A 116 -9.69 13.90 5.95
CA PHE A 116 -9.26 12.52 5.72
C PHE A 116 -10.31 11.58 6.32
N PHE A 117 -10.69 10.56 5.56
CA PHE A 117 -11.62 9.53 6.01
C PHE A 117 -10.97 8.66 7.10
N GLU A 118 -11.62 8.51 8.25
CA GLU A 118 -11.17 7.64 9.37
C GLU A 118 -9.71 7.83 9.82
N GLY A 119 -9.23 9.08 9.77
CA GLY A 119 -7.88 9.40 10.21
C GLY A 119 -7.53 10.87 10.05
N SER A 120 -6.23 11.14 10.13
CA SER A 120 -5.64 12.44 9.89
C SER A 120 -4.56 12.35 8.80
N GLY A 121 -4.07 13.49 8.35
CA GLY A 121 -2.95 13.52 7.42
C GLY A 121 -1.65 12.92 7.97
N ALA A 122 -1.53 12.81 9.30
CA ALA A 122 -0.43 12.08 9.94
C ALA A 122 -0.64 10.57 9.93
N ASP A 123 -1.88 10.08 9.78
CA ASP A 123 -2.19 8.66 9.68
C ASP A 123 -2.01 8.12 8.27
N TYR A 124 -2.38 8.94 7.28
CA TYR A 124 -2.20 8.68 5.85
C TYR A 124 -0.76 8.89 5.36
N VAL A 125 0.19 9.19 6.25
CA VAL A 125 1.53 9.69 5.94
C VAL A 125 2.38 8.79 5.02
N PHE A 126 2.02 7.51 4.90
CA PHE A 126 2.63 6.56 3.97
C PHE A 126 1.61 5.85 3.03
N ALA A 127 0.38 6.36 2.93
CA ALA A 127 -0.74 5.77 2.18
C ALA A 127 -0.64 6.00 0.66
N VAL A 128 0.52 5.68 0.09
CA VAL A 128 0.82 5.82 -1.35
C VAL A 128 1.43 4.51 -1.83
N PRO A 129 0.64 3.42 -1.82
CA PRO A 129 1.20 2.08 -2.00
C PRO A 129 1.79 1.82 -3.38
N HIS A 130 1.35 2.58 -4.38
CA HIS A 130 1.80 2.45 -5.76
C HIS A 130 3.18 3.07 -6.04
N ASP A 131 3.69 3.92 -5.13
CA ASP A 131 4.95 4.67 -5.31
C ASP A 131 5.80 4.65 -4.02
N PRO A 132 6.29 3.46 -3.60
CA PRO A 132 7.06 3.31 -2.36
C PRO A 132 8.37 4.11 -2.40
N TYR A 133 9.07 4.13 -3.53
CA TYR A 133 10.23 5.02 -3.72
C TYR A 133 9.85 6.49 -3.58
N GLY A 134 8.69 6.87 -4.10
CA GLY A 134 8.20 8.22 -3.94
C GLY A 134 7.93 8.63 -2.50
N ILE A 135 7.48 7.70 -1.64
CA ILE A 135 7.40 7.92 -0.20
C ILE A 135 8.79 8.12 0.41
N LEU A 136 9.76 7.28 0.06
CA LEU A 136 11.13 7.42 0.56
C LEU A 136 11.73 8.79 0.19
N ASP A 137 11.45 9.28 -1.03
CA ASP A 137 11.91 10.59 -1.49
C ASP A 137 11.36 11.76 -0.67
N LEU A 138 10.17 11.64 -0.06
CA LEU A 138 9.56 12.74 0.73
C LEU A 138 10.36 13.06 2.01
N TYR A 139 11.06 12.06 2.55
CA TYR A 139 11.81 12.16 3.81
C TYR A 139 13.32 12.00 3.63
N GLY A 140 13.75 11.33 2.55
CA GLY A 140 15.06 10.71 2.42
C GLY A 140 15.03 9.28 2.99
N PRO A 141 15.73 8.29 2.39
CA PRO A 141 15.59 6.88 2.75
C PRO A 141 15.82 6.56 4.24
N GLY A 142 16.84 7.17 4.87
CA GLY A 142 17.14 6.93 6.29
C GLY A 142 16.07 7.47 7.24
N ASP A 143 15.62 8.72 7.04
CA ASP A 143 14.56 9.33 7.86
C ASP A 143 13.21 8.64 7.60
N ALA A 144 12.94 8.22 6.36
CA ALA A 144 11.76 7.44 6.02
C ALA A 144 11.70 6.14 6.84
N VAL A 145 12.78 5.34 6.85
CA VAL A 145 12.82 4.07 7.60
C VAL A 145 12.61 4.29 9.10
N ALA A 146 13.27 5.29 9.70
CA ALA A 146 13.11 5.59 11.12
C ALA A 146 11.67 6.01 11.46
N ARG A 147 11.06 6.86 10.63
CA ARG A 147 9.66 7.28 10.79
C ARG A 147 8.67 6.14 10.62
N ILE A 148 8.90 5.26 9.64
CA ILE A 148 8.09 4.07 9.43
C ILE A 148 8.16 3.16 10.65
N GLU A 149 9.37 2.84 11.14
CA GLU A 149 9.55 1.99 12.33
C GLU A 149 8.84 2.60 13.55
N GLU A 150 9.02 3.90 13.79
CA GLU A 150 8.36 4.58 14.89
C GLU A 150 6.83 4.55 14.76
N TYR A 151 6.30 4.89 13.59
CA TYR A 151 4.87 4.96 13.35
C TYR A 151 4.22 3.57 13.50
N VAL A 152 4.78 2.54 12.86
CA VAL A 152 4.24 1.17 12.91
C VAL A 152 4.24 0.63 14.35
N ARG A 153 5.29 0.89 15.12
CA ARG A 153 5.40 0.41 16.51
C ARG A 153 4.50 1.14 17.49
N ARG A 154 4.31 2.45 17.33
CA ARG A 154 3.69 3.31 18.35
C ARG A 154 2.30 3.83 18.00
N LYS A 155 1.98 3.96 16.72
CA LYS A 155 0.80 4.71 16.24
C LYS A 155 -0.10 3.91 15.32
N SER A 156 0.39 2.86 14.68
CA SER A 156 -0.41 2.08 13.73
C SER A 156 -1.54 1.32 14.42
N ASP A 157 -2.74 1.55 13.89
CA ASP A 157 -3.98 0.80 14.13
C ASP A 157 -4.25 -0.21 13.00
N TYR A 158 -3.39 -0.26 11.97
CA TYR A 158 -3.54 -1.14 10.80
C TYR A 158 -4.90 -0.99 10.10
N ASN A 159 -5.41 0.25 9.97
CA ASN A 159 -6.56 0.52 9.11
C ASN A 159 -6.27 0.19 7.62
N ASP A 160 -7.30 0.10 6.80
CA ASP A 160 -7.29 -0.30 5.37
C ASP A 160 -6.35 0.53 4.46
N TYR A 161 -6.08 1.79 4.81
CA TYR A 161 -5.11 2.64 4.10
C TYR A 161 -3.65 2.43 4.54
N LYS A 162 -3.39 1.57 5.55
CA LYS A 162 -2.06 1.33 6.15
C LYS A 162 -1.42 -0.03 5.79
N LEU A 163 -2.01 -0.77 4.86
CA LEU A 163 -1.64 -2.16 4.54
C LEU A 163 -0.17 -2.39 4.18
N ILE A 164 0.55 -1.34 3.76
CA ILE A 164 1.88 -1.49 3.17
C ILE A 164 3.02 -0.97 4.06
N TYR A 165 2.70 -0.34 5.18
CA TYR A 165 3.61 0.57 5.87
C TYR A 165 4.86 -0.17 6.38
N GLU A 166 4.67 -1.33 6.99
CA GLU A 166 5.75 -2.19 7.51
C GLU A 166 6.64 -2.79 6.42
N TYR A 167 6.21 -2.78 5.16
CA TYR A 167 6.97 -3.33 4.02
C TYR A 167 7.80 -2.28 3.28
N LEU A 168 7.47 -1.00 3.45
CA LEU A 168 8.21 0.11 2.83
C LEU A 168 9.73 0.08 3.06
N PRO A 169 10.25 -0.35 4.21
CA PRO A 169 11.71 -0.47 4.41
C PRO A 169 12.42 -1.39 3.41
N ILE A 170 11.75 -2.39 2.81
CA ILE A 170 12.34 -3.21 1.74
C ILE A 170 12.83 -2.34 0.58
N PHE A 171 12.06 -1.31 0.21
CA PHE A 171 12.41 -0.40 -0.89
C PHE A 171 13.56 0.56 -0.53
N ALA A 172 13.93 0.64 0.75
CA ALA A 172 15.05 1.42 1.26
C ALA A 172 16.28 0.54 1.57
N ASP A 173 16.33 -0.69 1.06
CA ASP A 173 17.37 -1.69 1.36
C ASP A 173 17.48 -2.01 2.86
N ARG A 174 16.33 -2.00 3.55
CA ARG A 174 16.19 -2.32 4.98
C ARG A 174 15.15 -3.42 5.24
N PRO A 175 15.28 -4.59 4.58
CA PRO A 175 14.37 -5.71 4.81
C PRO A 175 14.43 -6.22 6.26
N ASP A 176 15.54 -6.01 6.97
CA ASP A 176 15.68 -6.30 8.41
C ASP A 176 14.63 -5.54 9.25
N VAL A 177 14.35 -4.28 8.92
CA VAL A 177 13.34 -3.48 9.64
C VAL A 177 11.95 -4.03 9.37
N THR A 178 11.62 -4.34 8.11
CA THR A 178 10.36 -5.01 7.77
C THR A 178 10.22 -6.33 8.53
N GLN A 179 11.26 -7.15 8.56
CA GLN A 179 11.23 -8.45 9.23
C GLN A 179 10.99 -8.32 10.74
N LYS A 180 11.71 -7.39 11.38
CA LYS A 180 11.51 -7.03 12.79
C LYS A 180 10.09 -6.53 13.06
N LEU A 181 9.58 -5.60 12.26
CA LEU A 181 8.23 -5.05 12.43
C LEU A 181 7.16 -6.13 12.30
N VAL A 182 7.26 -7.00 11.29
CA VAL A 182 6.33 -8.11 11.07
C VAL A 182 6.33 -9.07 12.26
N ARG A 183 7.52 -9.54 12.71
CA ARG A 183 7.63 -10.61 13.71
C ARG A 183 7.51 -10.14 15.16
N THR A 184 7.74 -8.86 15.44
CA THR A 184 7.70 -8.32 16.82
C THR A 184 6.58 -7.33 17.07
N SER A 185 5.91 -6.83 16.01
CA SER A 185 4.83 -5.84 16.14
C SER A 185 3.55 -6.30 15.45
N HIS A 186 3.57 -6.57 14.14
CA HIS A 186 2.33 -6.88 13.40
C HIS A 186 1.74 -8.23 13.78
N VAL A 187 2.47 -9.34 13.58
CA VAL A 187 1.94 -10.70 13.87
C VAL A 187 1.56 -10.87 15.34
N PRO A 188 2.43 -10.53 16.33
CA PRO A 188 2.10 -10.74 17.74
C PRO A 188 0.91 -9.92 18.25
N LYS A 189 0.54 -8.83 17.57
CA LYS A 189 -0.69 -8.09 17.92
C LYS A 189 -1.90 -9.01 17.87
N PHE A 190 -1.94 -9.98 16.95
CA PHE A 190 -3.09 -10.86 16.76
C PHE A 190 -3.10 -12.11 17.66
N ASP A 191 -2.08 -12.32 18.50
CA ASP A 191 -2.02 -13.45 19.44
C ASP A 191 -3.07 -13.37 20.58
N HIS A 192 -3.60 -12.17 20.83
CA HIS A 192 -4.48 -11.87 21.95
C HIS A 192 -5.79 -11.18 21.54
N LEU A 193 -6.05 -11.02 20.24
CA LEU A 193 -7.15 -10.17 19.75
C LEU A 193 -8.38 -10.96 19.32
N ASN A 194 -9.55 -10.44 19.72
CA ASN A 194 -10.78 -10.57 18.94
C ASN A 194 -10.77 -9.46 17.89
N MET A 195 -10.78 -9.79 16.59
CA MET A 195 -11.01 -8.80 15.54
C MET A 195 -12.39 -8.17 15.75
N THR A 196 -12.44 -6.86 15.99
CA THR A 196 -13.69 -6.12 16.15
C THR A 196 -13.63 -4.80 15.39
N GLU A 197 -14.73 -4.47 14.73
CA GLU A 197 -14.99 -3.15 14.15
C GLU A 197 -15.54 -2.24 15.24
N GLY A 198 -14.84 -1.17 15.61
CA GLY A 198 -15.34 -0.24 16.63
C GLY A 198 -14.39 0.89 17.04
N PHE A 199 -14.75 2.11 16.68
CA PHE A 199 -14.04 3.35 17.06
C PHE A 199 -14.57 3.93 18.38
N TRP A 200 -14.45 3.20 19.50
CA TRP A 200 -15.00 3.64 20.80
C TRP A 200 -13.91 4.00 21.82
N PRO A 201 -14.14 4.98 22.74
CA PRO A 201 -13.17 5.45 23.74
C PRO A 201 -12.68 4.42 24.78
N ARG A 202 -13.03 3.14 24.63
CA ARG A 202 -12.59 2.01 25.45
C ARG A 202 -12.29 0.73 24.65
N SER A 203 -12.31 0.80 23.31
CA SER A 203 -11.84 -0.32 22.50
C SER A 203 -10.35 -0.49 22.73
N GLN A 204 -9.89 -1.71 23.05
CA GLN A 204 -8.47 -2.01 23.23
C GLN A 204 -7.74 -2.18 21.88
N GLY A 205 -8.22 -1.47 20.85
CA GLY A 205 -7.77 -1.53 19.47
C GLY A 205 -8.93 -1.81 18.52
N CYS A 206 -9.00 -1.02 17.46
CA CYS A 206 -9.79 -1.32 16.28
C CYS A 206 -8.85 -2.09 15.35
N TYR A 207 -9.19 -3.35 15.02
CA TYR A 207 -8.41 -4.14 14.07
C TYR A 207 -9.39 -4.72 13.06
N TYR A 208 -9.51 -4.03 11.93
CA TYR A 208 -10.46 -4.34 10.86
C TYR A 208 -10.32 -5.80 10.42
N THR A 209 -11.45 -6.46 10.14
CA THR A 209 -11.49 -7.82 9.54
C THR A 209 -10.72 -7.91 8.24
N ASP A 210 -10.54 -6.78 7.56
CA ASP A 210 -9.76 -6.65 6.32
C ASP A 210 -8.27 -6.98 6.52
N ASN A 211 -7.79 -7.02 7.77
CA ASN A 211 -6.44 -7.46 8.10
C ASN A 211 -6.24 -8.98 8.11
N ALA A 212 -7.30 -9.80 8.01
CA ALA A 212 -7.13 -11.26 8.03
C ALA A 212 -6.25 -11.76 6.86
N GLY A 213 -6.45 -11.25 5.65
CA GLY A 213 -5.64 -11.57 4.48
C GLY A 213 -4.18 -11.09 4.61
N PRO A 214 -3.95 -9.80 4.92
CA PRO A 214 -2.63 -9.26 5.28
C PRO A 214 -1.91 -10.05 6.37
N LEU A 215 -2.60 -10.44 7.44
CA LEU A 215 -2.05 -11.25 8.53
C LEU A 215 -1.61 -12.63 8.05
N VAL A 216 -2.46 -13.34 7.29
CA VAL A 216 -2.08 -14.63 6.70
C VAL A 216 -0.83 -14.46 5.81
N SER A 217 -0.79 -13.39 5.02
CA SER A 217 0.36 -13.04 4.18
C SER A 217 1.65 -12.81 5.00
N CYS A 218 1.55 -12.12 6.15
CA CYS A 218 2.64 -11.99 7.12
C CYS A 218 3.10 -13.35 7.67
N ILE A 219 2.14 -14.18 8.09
CA ILE A 219 2.40 -15.46 8.75
C ILE A 219 3.17 -16.40 7.81
N ILE A 220 2.77 -16.45 6.54
CA ILE A 220 3.45 -17.28 5.53
C ILE A 220 4.70 -16.60 4.95
N GLY A 221 4.94 -15.31 5.25
CA GLY A 221 6.10 -14.54 4.79
C GLY A 221 6.06 -14.13 3.31
N LEU A 222 4.86 -14.06 2.72
CA LEU A 222 4.66 -13.69 1.33
C LEU A 222 3.49 -12.70 1.24
N TYR A 223 3.80 -11.44 0.92
CA TYR A 223 2.83 -10.35 0.90
C TYR A 223 2.52 -9.86 -0.51
N TRP A 224 1.23 -9.70 -0.82
CA TRP A 224 0.78 -9.18 -2.11
C TRP A 224 0.55 -7.68 -2.00
N ILE A 225 1.24 -6.88 -2.81
CA ILE A 225 0.80 -5.51 -3.09
C ILE A 225 0.94 -5.27 -4.58
N PRO A 226 -0.09 -4.73 -5.24
CA PRO A 226 0.07 -4.16 -6.56
C PRO A 226 0.85 -2.84 -6.44
N THR A 227 2.16 -2.95 -6.24
CA THR A 227 3.12 -1.86 -6.45
C THR A 227 3.59 -1.92 -7.89
N SER A 228 4.17 -0.85 -8.40
CA SER A 228 4.82 -0.95 -9.71
C SER A 228 6.08 -1.80 -9.63
N GLY A 229 6.10 -2.92 -10.35
CA GLY A 229 7.30 -3.74 -10.54
C GLY A 229 7.46 -4.94 -9.63
N ALA A 230 6.55 -5.19 -8.68
CA ALA A 230 6.52 -6.41 -7.89
C ALA A 230 5.08 -6.92 -7.73
N THR A 231 4.94 -8.23 -7.83
CA THR A 231 3.66 -8.92 -7.59
C THR A 231 3.61 -9.43 -6.16
N TRP A 232 4.76 -9.82 -5.62
CA TRP A 232 4.90 -10.31 -4.26
C TRP A 232 6.15 -9.75 -3.59
N MET A 233 6.06 -9.58 -2.28
CA MET A 233 7.18 -9.24 -1.41
C MET A 233 7.41 -10.36 -0.41
N ILE A 234 8.66 -10.76 -0.27
CA ILE A 234 9.10 -11.73 0.71
C ILE A 234 9.33 -10.99 2.01
N THR A 235 8.73 -11.50 3.09
CA THR A 235 9.07 -11.12 4.46
C THR A 235 9.51 -12.36 5.21
N THR A 236 9.45 -12.35 6.54
CA THR A 236 9.87 -13.47 7.39
C THR A 236 8.64 -14.28 7.84
N PRO A 237 8.48 -15.53 7.38
CA PRO A 237 7.38 -16.38 7.82
C PRO A 237 7.44 -16.64 9.33
N SER A 238 6.28 -16.71 10.00
CA SER A 238 6.15 -17.15 11.40
C SER A 238 5.79 -18.63 11.54
N VAL A 239 5.81 -19.38 10.44
CA VAL A 239 5.59 -20.83 10.39
C VAL A 239 6.80 -21.57 9.83
N TYR A 240 6.92 -22.86 10.16
CA TYR A 240 7.98 -23.73 9.65
C TYR A 240 7.75 -24.14 8.20
N SER A 241 6.49 -24.37 7.83
CA SER A 241 6.09 -24.73 6.48
C SER A 241 4.69 -24.21 6.20
N ALA A 242 4.44 -23.83 4.95
CA ALA A 242 3.12 -23.55 4.41
C ALA A 242 3.03 -24.06 2.98
N VAL A 243 1.86 -24.58 2.61
CA VAL A 243 1.55 -24.97 1.23
C VAL A 243 0.34 -24.17 0.77
N ILE A 244 0.50 -23.43 -0.32
CA ILE A 244 -0.59 -22.71 -0.99
C ILE A 244 -1.01 -23.56 -2.19
N HIS A 245 -2.23 -24.10 -2.13
CA HIS A 245 -2.79 -24.90 -3.22
C HIS A 245 -3.33 -24.03 -4.34
N GLY A 246 -2.98 -24.37 -5.58
CA GLY A 246 -3.38 -23.64 -6.79
C GLY A 246 -3.36 -24.53 -8.03
N LYS A 247 -3.10 -23.95 -9.21
CA LYS A 247 -2.80 -24.76 -10.42
C LYS A 247 -1.53 -25.58 -10.22
N THR A 248 -0.59 -25.02 -9.48
CA THR A 248 0.61 -25.66 -8.96
C THR A 248 0.74 -25.25 -7.50
N ASP A 249 1.14 -26.17 -6.65
CA ASP A 249 1.38 -25.87 -5.25
C ASP A 249 2.61 -24.96 -5.11
N ILE A 250 2.51 -23.99 -4.19
CA ILE A 250 3.64 -23.19 -3.73
C ILE A 250 3.97 -23.64 -2.31
N THR A 251 5.18 -24.17 -2.13
CA THR A 251 5.68 -24.59 -0.82
C THR A 251 6.64 -23.53 -0.28
N ILE A 252 6.38 -23.07 0.95
CA ILE A 252 7.24 -22.15 1.69
C ILE A 252 7.77 -22.93 2.89
N GLU A 253 9.09 -22.95 3.06
CA GLU A 253 9.76 -23.60 4.18
C GLU A 253 10.71 -22.62 4.86
N THR A 254 10.78 -22.67 6.18
CA THR A 254 11.79 -21.92 6.94
C THR A 254 12.76 -22.84 7.64
N VAL A 255 14.04 -22.47 7.59
CA VAL A 255 15.11 -23.16 8.32
C VAL A 255 15.46 -22.30 9.53
N ASN A 256 15.44 -22.90 10.72
CA ASN A 256 15.81 -22.25 11.98
C ASN A 256 14.90 -21.04 12.38
N SER A 257 13.70 -20.91 11.84
CA SER A 257 12.77 -19.84 12.25
C SER A 257 12.35 -20.01 13.71
N SER A 258 12.38 -18.93 14.49
CA SER A 258 11.89 -18.92 15.87
C SER A 258 11.50 -17.51 16.28
N PRO A 259 10.87 -17.27 17.45
CA PRO A 259 10.66 -15.91 17.93
C PRO A 259 11.97 -15.09 18.03
N ALA A 260 13.08 -15.75 18.39
CA ALA A 260 14.40 -15.12 18.47
C ALA A 260 15.10 -15.01 17.11
N ASN A 261 14.80 -15.92 16.17
CA ASN A 261 15.37 -15.91 14.82
C ASN A 261 14.30 -15.53 13.78
N HIS A 262 14.11 -14.22 13.61
CA HIS A 262 13.15 -13.62 12.68
C HIS A 262 13.82 -12.89 11.52
N TYR A 263 15.14 -13.00 11.36
CA TYR A 263 15.87 -12.41 10.25
C TYR A 263 16.16 -13.45 9.17
N ILE A 264 15.93 -13.09 7.92
CA ILE A 264 16.27 -13.92 6.77
C ILE A 264 17.73 -13.68 6.42
N ASP A 265 18.52 -14.74 6.56
CA ASP A 265 19.92 -14.78 6.13
C ASP A 265 20.05 -15.05 4.63
N SER A 266 19.25 -15.98 4.09
CA SER A 266 19.21 -16.29 2.66
C SER A 266 17.85 -16.79 2.22
N ILE A 267 17.55 -16.60 0.93
CA ILE A 267 16.33 -17.07 0.28
C ILE A 267 16.72 -18.05 -0.81
N LYS A 268 15.97 -19.14 -0.93
CA LYS A 268 16.05 -20.05 -2.08
C LYS A 268 14.71 -20.13 -2.78
N LEU A 269 14.73 -19.98 -4.11
CA LEU A 269 13.58 -20.19 -4.97
C LEU A 269 13.88 -21.38 -5.90
N ASN A 270 13.09 -22.45 -5.79
CA ASN A 270 13.31 -23.70 -6.53
C ASN A 270 14.74 -24.26 -6.37
N GLY A 271 15.28 -24.18 -5.15
CA GLY A 271 16.61 -24.67 -4.79
C GLY A 271 17.78 -23.72 -5.12
N ALA A 272 17.56 -22.70 -5.95
CA ALA A 272 18.58 -21.71 -6.30
C ALA A 272 18.55 -20.50 -5.35
N THR A 273 19.71 -19.92 -5.06
CA THR A 273 19.81 -18.67 -4.29
C THR A 273 19.02 -17.56 -4.97
N TYR A 274 18.16 -16.88 -4.20
CA TYR A 274 17.37 -15.76 -4.67
C TYR A 274 17.79 -14.47 -3.94
N PRO A 275 18.35 -13.47 -4.64
CA PRO A 275 19.02 -12.32 -4.01
C PRO A 275 18.08 -11.14 -3.74
N SER A 276 16.76 -11.35 -3.66
CA SER A 276 15.77 -10.27 -3.62
C SER A 276 14.64 -10.57 -2.65
N PHE A 277 14.07 -9.53 -2.05
CA PHE A 277 12.83 -9.59 -1.28
C PHE A 277 11.59 -9.24 -2.13
N LEU A 278 11.75 -9.02 -3.42
CA LEU A 278 10.68 -8.74 -4.38
C LEU A 278 10.62 -9.85 -5.42
N ILE A 279 9.42 -10.35 -5.71
CA ILE A 279 9.14 -11.29 -6.80
C ILE A 279 8.27 -10.56 -7.83
N SER A 280 8.75 -10.49 -9.07
CA SER A 280 8.00 -9.93 -10.20
C SER A 280 7.09 -11.00 -10.83
N ALA A 281 6.02 -10.56 -11.52
CA ALA A 281 5.19 -11.43 -12.35
C ALA A 281 5.94 -11.86 -13.62
#